data_AF-A0A5Q3L3A2-F1
#
_entry.id   AF-A0A5Q3L3A2-F1
#
_cell.length_a   1.000
_cell.length_b   1.000
_cell.length_c   1.000
_cell.angle_alpha   90.00
_cell.angle_beta   90.00
_cell.angle_gamma   90.00
#
_symmetry.space_group_name_H-M   'P 1'
#
loop_
_entity.id
_entity.type
_entity.pdbx_description
1 polymer ?
#
loop_
_entity_poly.entity_id
_entity_poly.type
_entity_poly.pdbx_seq_one_letter_code
_entity_poly.pdbx_strand_id
1 'polypeptide(L)'
;MVTNVQEELRLDDGTRKILFHPCFPNTCLVEEATHYTFDFCQKKAPYGEFSINQWWMDRKTLYPDRGNRTKTNYEPIIRYWWALCRRHRTNEQKDILENFILVRLLPYIRSNGAKDVFQDAVPPQKNVEGISRQAFIFQLDQMLQASRDQELDWVQFHHRTADCLGPPEYDLEINELYNQFCKELFEEGRQAIERYGKDGIIIAERKWTQWLNFFSRRKGHEQEKKVLDILSYECRAAFHQCYSAVWCELLRALDKKYNWSDEEYYFHRIWHTELRLPSDRPEESYFHLFHGHVFGLHPAAADFISTQTGAEMVGDVLKGEDDQPFRRMLHGLLVAIHAYQDRRETYADSRRNASSKPVF
;
A
#
# COMPACT_ATOMS: atom_id res chain seq x y z
N MET A 1 -32.11 -25.97 14.76
CA MET A 1 -31.13 -27.06 14.59
C MET A 1 -31.33 -27.68 13.23
N VAL A 2 -30.45 -27.36 12.27
CA VAL A 2 -30.39 -28.07 10.99
C VAL A 2 -28.96 -28.58 10.87
N THR A 3 -28.81 -29.86 11.15
CA THR A 3 -27.64 -30.68 10.83
C THR A 3 -27.56 -30.82 9.32
N ASN A 4 -26.39 -30.60 8.72
CA ASN A 4 -26.10 -31.10 7.38
C ASN A 4 -24.71 -31.75 7.36
N VAL A 5 -24.71 -32.92 6.73
CA VAL A 5 -23.77 -34.04 6.75
C VAL A 5 -22.43 -33.70 6.07
N GLN A 6 -21.35 -34.31 6.57
CA GLN A 6 -19.99 -34.29 6.03
C GLN A 6 -19.74 -35.55 5.17
N GLU A 7 -19.14 -35.40 3.99
CA GLU A 7 -18.43 -36.49 3.29
C GLU A 7 -16.97 -36.07 3.05
N GLU A 8 -16.04 -36.94 3.45
CA GLU A 8 -14.59 -36.74 3.40
C GLU A 8 -14.00 -37.68 2.34
N LEU A 9 -13.35 -37.13 1.29
CA LEU A 9 -12.58 -37.92 0.32
C LEU A 9 -11.09 -37.65 0.52
N ARG A 10 -10.35 -38.70 0.86
CA ARG A 10 -8.88 -38.68 1.00
C ARG A 10 -8.22 -39.00 -0.35
N LEU A 11 -7.15 -38.28 -0.68
CA LEU A 11 -6.24 -38.61 -1.77
C LEU A 11 -4.86 -38.98 -1.22
N ASP A 12 -4.15 -39.83 -1.94
CA ASP A 12 -3.00 -40.63 -1.47
C ASP A 12 -1.68 -39.86 -1.26
N ASP A 13 -1.63 -38.55 -1.45
CA ASP A 13 -0.39 -37.74 -1.32
C ASP A 13 -0.28 -36.98 0.02
N GLY A 14 -1.20 -37.21 0.96
CA GLY A 14 -1.21 -36.53 2.25
C GLY A 14 -1.71 -35.08 2.20
N THR A 15 -2.15 -34.59 1.03
CA THR A 15 -2.77 -33.27 0.89
C THR A 15 -4.27 -33.36 1.16
N ARG A 16 -4.74 -32.64 2.19
CA ARG A 16 -6.18 -32.49 2.46
C ARG A 16 -6.75 -31.39 1.56
N LYS A 17 -7.60 -31.75 0.60
CA LYS A 17 -8.47 -30.79 -0.10
C LYS A 17 -9.84 -30.83 0.54
N ILE A 18 -10.21 -29.76 1.23
CA ILE A 18 -11.57 -29.59 1.73
C ILE A 18 -12.29 -28.61 0.80
N LEU A 19 -13.36 -29.06 0.17
CA LEU A 19 -14.31 -28.19 -0.52
C LEU A 19 -15.24 -27.60 0.54
N PHE A 20 -15.06 -26.31 0.85
CA PHE A 20 -15.95 -25.54 1.69
C PHE A 20 -16.63 -24.43 0.89
N HIS A 21 -17.95 -24.36 1.01
CA HIS A 21 -18.73 -23.12 0.91
C HIS A 21 -19.76 -23.16 2.05
N PRO A 22 -20.10 -22.07 2.77
CA PRO A 22 -19.54 -20.72 2.80
C PRO A 22 -19.22 -20.28 4.26
N CYS A 23 -18.02 -20.52 4.77
CA CYS A 23 -17.55 -20.01 6.07
C CYS A 23 -16.02 -20.08 6.12
N PHE A 24 -15.34 -19.16 5.44
CA PHE A 24 -13.93 -18.92 5.72
C PHE A 24 -13.84 -18.05 6.99
N PRO A 25 -13.04 -18.42 8.01
CA PRO A 25 -12.88 -17.60 9.22
C PRO A 25 -12.31 -16.21 8.91
N ASN A 26 -11.72 -16.04 7.72
CA ASN A 26 -11.04 -14.82 7.27
C ASN A 26 -11.74 -14.13 6.10
N THR A 27 -13.07 -14.23 6.01
CA THR A 27 -13.85 -13.51 5.01
C THR A 27 -14.86 -12.57 5.67
N CYS A 28 -14.88 -11.32 5.20
CA CYS A 28 -15.87 -10.31 5.57
C CYS A 28 -16.80 -10.04 4.37
N LEU A 29 -18.10 -9.98 4.64
CA LEU A 29 -19.13 -9.53 3.70
C LEU A 29 -19.64 -8.18 4.17
N VAL A 30 -19.74 -7.21 3.25
CA VAL A 30 -20.32 -5.89 3.54
C VAL A 30 -21.61 -5.72 2.77
N GLU A 31 -22.71 -5.43 3.48
CA GLU A 31 -24.08 -5.39 2.94
C GLU A 31 -24.37 -4.09 2.17
N GLU A 32 -24.50 -4.22 0.85
CA GLU A 32 -25.49 -3.54 0.01
C GLU A 32 -26.07 -4.62 -0.93
N ALA A 33 -26.98 -4.30 -1.88
CA ALA A 33 -27.53 -5.28 -2.84
C ALA A 33 -26.47 -6.05 -3.66
N THR A 34 -25.19 -5.68 -3.54
CA THR A 34 -24.01 -6.38 -4.07
C THR A 34 -23.17 -6.91 -2.90
N HIS A 35 -22.84 -8.20 -2.93
CA HIS A 35 -21.96 -8.81 -1.94
C HIS A 35 -20.49 -8.60 -2.32
N TYR A 36 -19.67 -8.16 -1.37
CA TYR A 36 -18.22 -8.00 -1.51
C TYR A 36 -17.50 -8.95 -0.57
N THR A 37 -16.50 -9.65 -1.07
CA THR A 37 -15.74 -10.68 -0.34
C THR A 37 -14.29 -10.24 -0.28
N PHE A 38 -13.71 -10.25 0.93
CA PHE A 38 -12.31 -9.96 1.16
C PHE A 38 -11.63 -11.11 1.89
N ASP A 39 -10.38 -11.41 1.53
CA ASP A 39 -9.54 -12.43 2.16
C ASP A 39 -8.57 -11.78 3.15
N PHE A 40 -8.57 -12.27 4.39
CA PHE A 40 -7.66 -11.78 5.42
C PHE A 40 -6.66 -12.84 5.88
N CYS A 41 -5.55 -12.36 6.42
CA CYS A 41 -4.69 -13.08 7.33
C CYS A 41 -4.93 -12.54 8.74
N GLN A 42 -4.71 -13.41 9.74
CA GLN A 42 -4.85 -13.08 11.14
C GLN A 42 -3.71 -13.71 11.93
N LYS A 43 -3.19 -12.99 12.93
CA LYS A 43 -2.32 -13.54 13.96
C LYS A 43 -2.55 -12.79 15.27
N LYS A 44 -2.34 -13.46 16.40
CA LYS A 44 -2.26 -12.78 17.70
C LYS A 44 -0.85 -12.21 17.86
N ALA A 45 -0.74 -10.91 18.12
CA ALA A 45 0.53 -10.20 18.22
C ALA A 45 0.60 -9.40 19.54
N PRO A 46 1.72 -9.47 20.28
CA PRO A 46 1.92 -8.63 21.46
C PRO A 46 2.38 -7.22 21.06
N TYR A 47 1.79 -6.20 21.67
CA TYR A 47 2.18 -4.79 21.55
C TYR A 47 2.21 -4.15 22.94
N GLY A 48 3.40 -4.13 23.56
CA GLY A 48 3.52 -3.79 24.98
C GLY A 48 2.75 -4.78 25.86
N GLU A 49 1.83 -4.28 26.68
CA GLU A 49 0.95 -5.11 27.53
C GLU A 49 -0.27 -5.67 26.78
N PHE A 50 -0.57 -5.16 25.58
CA PHE A 50 -1.73 -5.56 24.81
C PHE A 50 -1.45 -6.78 23.94
N SER A 51 -2.48 -7.61 23.77
CA SER A 51 -2.43 -8.74 22.85
C SER A 51 -3.52 -8.60 21.79
N ILE A 52 -3.13 -8.12 20.62
CA ILE A 52 -4.03 -7.71 19.55
C ILE A 52 -4.17 -8.83 18.53
N ASN A 53 -5.39 -9.13 18.12
CA ASN A 53 -5.64 -9.96 16.95
C ASN A 53 -5.36 -9.15 15.68
N GLN A 54 -4.12 -9.13 15.20
CA GLN A 54 -3.75 -8.40 14.00
C GLN A 54 -4.33 -9.07 12.74
N TRP A 55 -5.26 -8.37 12.08
CA TRP A 55 -5.77 -8.64 10.74
C TRP A 55 -5.03 -7.86 9.66
N TRP A 56 -4.81 -8.45 8.48
CA TRP A 56 -4.30 -7.77 7.28
C TRP A 56 -4.70 -8.50 6.00
N MET A 57 -4.54 -7.85 4.84
CA MET A 57 -4.68 -8.52 3.54
C MET A 57 -3.28 -8.88 3.00
N ASP A 58 -3.06 -10.13 2.57
CA ASP A 58 -1.76 -10.53 2.01
C ASP A 58 -1.45 -9.70 0.76
N ARG A 59 -0.26 -9.10 0.70
CA ARG A 59 0.26 -8.36 -0.46
C ARG A 59 0.03 -9.09 -1.79
N LYS A 60 0.15 -10.42 -1.82
CA LYS A 60 -0.06 -11.25 -3.03
C LYS A 60 -1.48 -11.18 -3.58
N THR A 61 -2.45 -10.80 -2.74
CA THR A 61 -3.87 -10.64 -3.09
C THR A 61 -4.23 -9.20 -3.49
N LEU A 62 -3.32 -8.25 -3.28
CA LEU A 62 -3.55 -6.81 -3.48
C LEU A 62 -3.05 -6.30 -4.84
N TYR A 63 -1.87 -6.73 -5.28
CA TYR A 63 -1.23 -6.17 -6.47
C TYR A 63 -1.30 -7.14 -7.65
N PRO A 64 -2.07 -6.83 -8.70
CA PRO A 64 -2.10 -7.64 -9.92
C PRO A 64 -0.77 -7.55 -10.66
N ASP A 65 -0.41 -8.65 -11.33
CA ASP A 65 0.78 -8.72 -12.16
C ASP A 65 0.36 -8.79 -13.63
N ARG A 66 1.24 -8.43 -14.57
CA ARG A 66 0.92 -8.41 -16.02
C ARG A 66 0.36 -9.74 -16.54
N GLY A 67 0.78 -10.87 -15.95
CA GLY A 67 0.30 -12.22 -16.28
C GLY A 67 -0.85 -12.74 -15.41
N ASN A 68 -1.17 -12.07 -14.29
CA ASN A 68 -2.28 -12.44 -13.42
C ASN A 68 -3.00 -11.17 -12.93
N ARG A 69 -3.99 -10.76 -13.72
CA ARG A 69 -4.78 -9.54 -13.50
C ARG A 69 -5.86 -9.70 -12.43
N THR A 70 -6.14 -10.93 -12.01
CA THR A 70 -7.17 -11.24 -11.01
C THR A 70 -6.49 -11.60 -9.69
N LYS A 71 -6.59 -10.70 -8.71
CA LYS A 71 -6.22 -11.00 -7.33
C LYS A 71 -7.46 -10.91 -6.45
N THR A 72 -7.51 -11.73 -5.41
CA THR A 72 -8.74 -11.93 -4.63
C THR A 72 -9.21 -10.66 -3.91
N ASN A 73 -8.31 -9.78 -3.48
CA ASN A 73 -8.67 -8.51 -2.83
C ASN A 73 -8.64 -7.29 -3.75
N TYR A 74 -7.81 -7.28 -4.81
CA TYR A 74 -7.66 -6.14 -5.71
C TYR A 74 -8.99 -5.61 -6.28
N GLU A 75 -9.76 -6.46 -6.97
CA GLU A 75 -11.00 -6.04 -7.62
C GLU A 75 -12.12 -5.71 -6.61
N PRO A 76 -12.34 -6.51 -5.53
CA PRO A 76 -13.29 -6.16 -4.48
C PRO A 76 -13.03 -4.80 -3.83
N ILE A 77 -11.76 -4.45 -3.56
CA ILE A 77 -11.38 -3.14 -3.00
C ILE A 77 -11.88 -2.01 -3.89
N ILE A 78 -11.56 -2.06 -5.19
CA ILE A 78 -11.94 -1.00 -6.13
C ILE A 78 -13.46 -0.91 -6.28
N ARG A 79 -14.13 -2.06 -6.45
CA ARG A 79 -15.58 -2.09 -6.64
C ARG A 79 -16.33 -1.62 -5.40
N TYR A 80 -15.81 -1.90 -4.20
CA TYR A 80 -16.41 -1.45 -2.95
C TYR A 80 -16.17 0.05 -2.75
N TRP A 81 -14.94 0.53 -2.94
CA TRP A 81 -14.61 1.95 -2.91
C TRP A 81 -15.49 2.76 -3.88
N TRP A 82 -15.65 2.30 -5.12
CA TRP A 82 -16.53 2.97 -6.09
C TRP A 82 -18.01 2.98 -5.67
N ALA A 83 -18.47 1.93 -4.98
CA ALA A 83 -19.81 1.92 -4.40
C ALA A 83 -19.95 2.95 -3.27
N LEU A 84 -18.93 3.08 -2.41
CA LEU A 84 -18.88 4.14 -1.41
C LEU A 84 -18.96 5.53 -2.04
N CYS A 85 -18.17 5.81 -3.08
CA CYS A 85 -18.23 7.10 -3.78
C CYS A 85 -19.63 7.40 -4.32
N ARG A 86 -20.34 6.40 -4.86
CA ARG A 86 -21.73 6.57 -5.31
C ARG A 86 -22.69 6.81 -4.16
N ARG A 87 -22.55 6.06 -3.06
CA ARG A 87 -23.36 6.24 -1.84
C ARG A 87 -23.23 7.67 -1.29
N HIS A 88 -22.01 8.21 -1.34
CA HIS A 88 -21.71 9.57 -0.88
C HIS A 88 -21.90 10.65 -1.95
N ARG A 89 -22.34 10.29 -3.17
CA ARG A 89 -22.53 11.21 -4.32
C ARG A 89 -21.27 12.00 -4.69
N THR A 90 -20.10 11.39 -4.52
CA THR A 90 -18.80 11.97 -4.87
C THR A 90 -18.24 11.39 -6.17
N ASN A 91 -18.89 10.38 -6.75
CA ASN A 91 -18.43 9.66 -7.95
C ASN A 91 -18.39 10.50 -9.24
N GLU A 92 -18.88 11.74 -9.21
CA GLU A 92 -18.80 12.70 -10.33
C GLU A 92 -17.75 13.79 -10.08
N GLN A 93 -17.11 13.80 -8.90
CA GLN A 93 -16.04 14.74 -8.60
C GLN A 93 -14.80 14.41 -9.42
N LYS A 94 -14.16 15.45 -9.95
CA LYS A 94 -12.95 15.36 -10.77
C LYS A 94 -11.90 14.41 -10.16
N ASP A 95 -11.50 14.64 -8.92
CA ASP A 95 -10.42 13.89 -8.28
C ASP A 95 -10.80 12.41 -8.07
N ILE A 96 -12.08 12.14 -7.80
CA ILE A 96 -12.59 10.77 -7.65
C ILE A 96 -12.58 10.02 -8.98
N LEU A 97 -12.92 10.69 -10.08
CA LEU A 97 -12.84 10.10 -11.41
C LEU A 97 -11.39 9.83 -11.82
N GLU A 98 -10.47 10.77 -11.56
CA GLU A 98 -9.03 10.60 -11.83
C GLU A 98 -8.44 9.45 -11.00
N ASN A 99 -8.80 9.38 -9.71
CA ASN A 99 -8.40 8.29 -8.83
C ASN A 99 -8.94 6.92 -9.31
N PHE A 100 -10.20 6.89 -9.78
CA PHE A 100 -10.78 5.69 -10.38
C PHE A 100 -10.04 5.29 -11.67
N ILE A 101 -9.61 6.25 -12.49
CA ILE A 101 -8.79 5.97 -13.68
C ILE A 101 -7.44 5.36 -13.27
N LEU A 102 -6.72 6.02 -12.37
CA LEU A 102 -5.41 5.59 -11.88
C LEU A 102 -5.44 4.18 -11.28
N VAL A 103 -6.38 3.90 -10.37
CA VAL A 103 -6.45 2.59 -9.73
C VAL A 103 -6.72 1.47 -10.73
N ARG A 104 -7.54 1.74 -11.76
CA ARG A 104 -7.86 0.78 -12.83
C ARG A 104 -6.69 0.53 -13.76
N LEU A 105 -5.75 1.47 -13.86
CA LEU A 105 -4.52 1.32 -14.63
C LEU A 105 -3.44 0.49 -13.93
N LEU A 106 -3.58 0.23 -12.62
CA LEU A 106 -2.59 -0.50 -11.81
C LEU A 106 -2.07 -1.82 -12.43
N PRO A 107 -2.88 -2.68 -13.08
CA PRO A 107 -2.39 -3.92 -13.67
C PRO A 107 -1.42 -3.72 -14.85
N TYR A 108 -1.44 -2.52 -15.45
CA TYR A 108 -0.70 -2.17 -16.65
C TYR A 108 0.57 -1.38 -16.38
N ILE A 109 0.84 -0.99 -15.13
CA ILE A 109 1.90 -0.04 -14.82
C ILE A 109 3.31 -0.59 -15.08
N ARG A 110 4.28 0.32 -15.03
CA ARG A 110 5.71 0.00 -15.05
C ARG A 110 6.20 -0.21 -13.62
N SER A 111 5.93 -1.38 -13.06
CA SER A 111 6.20 -1.67 -11.63
C SER A 111 7.65 -1.46 -11.19
N ASN A 112 8.63 -1.53 -12.10
CA ASN A 112 10.03 -1.21 -11.77
C ASN A 112 10.30 0.29 -11.84
N GLY A 113 9.84 0.98 -12.88
CA GLY A 113 10.03 2.43 -12.98
C GLY A 113 9.26 3.21 -11.91
N ALA A 114 8.08 2.75 -11.49
CA ALA A 114 7.39 3.30 -10.31
C ALA A 114 8.26 3.26 -9.03
N LYS A 115 9.18 2.29 -8.92
CA LYS A 115 10.13 2.17 -7.79
C LYS A 115 11.36 3.07 -7.94
N ASP A 116 11.56 3.65 -9.12
CA ASP A 116 12.65 4.59 -9.41
C ASP A 116 12.20 6.04 -9.24
N VAL A 117 10.89 6.30 -9.29
CA VAL A 117 10.28 7.59 -8.92
C VAL A 117 10.25 7.72 -7.42
N PHE A 118 9.74 6.67 -6.78
CA PHE A 118 9.64 6.59 -5.35
C PHE A 118 10.37 5.37 -4.91
N GLN A 119 11.23 5.56 -3.93
CA GLN A 119 12.09 4.55 -3.36
C GLN A 119 11.28 3.54 -2.51
N ASP A 120 10.15 3.08 -3.04
CA ASP A 120 9.16 2.22 -2.43
C ASP A 120 9.71 0.83 -2.16
N ALA A 121 9.06 0.19 -1.22
CA ALA A 121 9.64 -0.84 -0.43
C ALA A 121 9.60 -2.21 -1.12
N VAL A 122 10.73 -2.58 -1.69
CA VAL A 122 11.05 -3.95 -2.06
C VAL A 122 12.00 -4.50 -1.01
N PRO A 123 11.58 -5.45 -0.15
CA PRO A 123 12.53 -6.13 0.69
C PRO A 123 13.56 -6.81 -0.22
N PRO A 124 14.87 -6.60 0.00
CA PRO A 124 15.88 -7.30 -0.78
C PRO A 124 15.62 -8.81 -0.67
N GLN A 125 15.36 -9.46 -1.82
CA GLN A 125 14.93 -10.87 -1.88
C GLN A 125 16.03 -11.86 -1.46
N LYS A 126 17.23 -11.36 -1.14
CA LYS A 126 18.38 -12.15 -0.71
C LYS A 126 19.06 -11.47 0.46
N ASN A 127 19.72 -12.26 1.31
CA ASN A 127 20.69 -11.77 2.29
C ASN A 127 21.69 -10.90 1.54
N VAL A 128 21.56 -9.59 1.69
CA VAL A 128 22.55 -8.62 1.23
C VAL A 128 23.76 -8.88 2.12
N GLU A 129 24.87 -9.30 1.53
CA GLU A 129 26.15 -9.43 2.23
C GLU A 129 26.11 -10.31 3.50
N GLY A 130 25.22 -11.30 3.57
CA GLY A 130 25.14 -12.24 4.69
C GLY A 130 24.40 -11.71 5.94
N ILE A 131 23.88 -10.48 5.94
CA ILE A 131 23.04 -10.00 7.04
C ILE A 131 21.67 -10.67 6.93
N SER A 132 21.39 -11.57 7.87
CA SER A 132 20.09 -12.22 7.98
C SER A 132 19.02 -11.18 8.34
N ARG A 133 17.75 -11.42 7.96
CA ARG A 133 16.64 -10.56 8.41
C ARG A 133 16.64 -10.41 9.93
N GLN A 134 16.99 -11.46 10.68
CA GLN A 134 17.05 -11.41 12.13
C GLN A 134 18.12 -10.45 12.65
N ALA A 135 19.31 -10.44 12.02
CA ALA A 135 20.37 -9.50 12.38
C ALA A 135 19.96 -8.04 12.10
N PHE A 136 19.27 -7.80 10.98
CA PHE A 136 18.71 -6.47 10.68
C PHE A 136 17.65 -6.05 11.71
N ILE A 137 16.72 -6.92 12.07
CA ILE A 137 15.71 -6.63 13.10
C ILE A 137 16.36 -6.31 14.45
N PHE A 138 17.41 -7.06 14.82
CA PHE A 138 18.17 -6.79 16.05
C PHE A 138 18.88 -5.43 16.02
N GLN A 139 19.53 -5.08 14.91
CA GLN A 139 20.16 -3.77 14.73
C GLN A 139 19.14 -2.63 14.77
N LEU A 140 18.00 -2.80 14.09
CA LEU A 140 16.92 -1.83 14.12
C LEU A 140 16.37 -1.64 15.54
N ASP A 141 16.19 -2.73 16.30
CA ASP A 141 15.74 -2.65 17.69
C ASP A 141 16.70 -1.83 18.57
N GLN A 142 18.02 -2.00 18.39
CA GLN A 142 19.02 -1.17 19.08
C GLN A 142 18.92 0.32 18.70
N MET A 143 18.71 0.63 17.42
CA MET A 143 18.52 2.01 16.95
C MET A 143 17.26 2.65 17.53
N LEU A 144 16.16 1.88 17.58
CA LEU A 144 14.89 2.32 18.16
C LEU A 144 15.04 2.53 19.67
N GLN A 145 15.74 1.64 20.38
CA GLN A 145 15.98 1.78 21.81
C GLN A 145 16.81 3.04 22.11
N ALA A 146 17.85 3.32 21.33
CA ALA A 146 18.69 4.50 21.49
C ALA A 146 17.95 5.83 21.20
N SER A 147 16.86 5.78 20.45
CA SER A 147 16.07 6.95 20.05
C SER A 147 14.65 6.96 20.65
N ARG A 148 14.39 6.12 21.66
CA ARG A 148 13.03 5.85 22.16
C ARG A 148 12.28 7.09 22.63
N ASP A 149 12.98 7.99 23.31
CA ASP A 149 12.37 9.18 23.92
C ASP A 149 12.32 10.38 22.96
N GLN A 150 12.85 10.24 21.74
CA GLN A 150 12.78 11.30 20.74
C GLN A 150 11.37 11.39 20.17
N GLU A 151 10.92 12.62 19.95
CA GLU A 151 9.59 12.92 19.44
C GLU A 151 9.69 13.55 18.06
N LEU A 152 8.70 13.26 17.23
CA LEU A 152 8.53 13.87 15.94
C LEU A 152 7.06 14.21 15.76
N ASP A 153 6.76 15.47 15.45
CA ASP A 153 5.39 15.82 15.10
C ASP A 153 5.02 15.28 13.71
N TRP A 154 3.71 15.29 13.43
CA TRP A 154 3.18 14.72 12.20
C TRP A 154 3.69 15.42 10.93
N VAL A 155 3.86 16.75 10.97
CA VAL A 155 4.33 17.54 9.83
C VAL A 155 5.80 17.26 9.54
N GLN A 156 6.61 17.20 10.59
CA GLN A 156 8.02 16.84 10.51
C GLN A 156 8.22 15.40 10.02
N PHE A 157 7.37 14.46 10.46
CA PHE A 157 7.40 13.08 9.96
C PHE A 157 7.17 13.03 8.46
N HIS A 158 6.16 13.74 7.94
CA HIS A 158 5.92 13.82 6.49
C HIS A 158 7.14 14.39 5.76
N HIS A 159 7.60 15.59 6.12
CA HIS A 159 8.75 16.20 5.44
C HIS A 159 9.99 15.32 5.44
N ARG A 160 10.37 14.74 6.59
CA ARG A 160 11.57 13.92 6.68
C ARG A 160 11.46 12.60 5.93
N THR A 161 10.27 12.02 5.88
CA THR A 161 10.05 10.81 5.07
C THR A 161 10.03 11.12 3.57
N ALA A 162 9.59 12.32 3.15
CA ALA A 162 9.85 12.83 1.81
C ALA A 162 11.34 12.94 1.51
N ASP A 163 12.12 13.58 2.38
CA ASP A 163 13.54 13.77 2.10
C ASP A 163 14.28 12.42 1.96
N CYS A 164 13.80 11.42 2.70
CA CYS A 164 14.34 10.07 2.74
C CYS A 164 13.94 9.22 1.51
N LEU A 165 12.64 9.06 1.25
CA LEU A 165 12.14 8.14 0.24
C LEU A 165 11.34 8.83 -0.90
N GLY A 166 11.15 10.14 -0.79
CA GLY A 166 10.41 11.06 -1.68
C GLY A 166 10.78 11.01 -3.14
N PRO A 167 10.00 11.69 -4.00
CA PRO A 167 10.37 11.77 -5.39
C PRO A 167 11.59 12.71 -5.49
N PRO A 168 12.51 12.48 -6.43
CA PRO A 168 13.50 13.51 -6.72
C PRO A 168 12.80 14.78 -7.22
N GLU A 169 13.45 15.92 -7.05
CA GLU A 169 13.00 17.16 -7.70
C GLU A 169 13.03 16.98 -9.22
N TYR A 170 11.95 17.38 -9.88
CA TYR A 170 11.81 17.35 -11.33
C TYR A 170 12.00 18.75 -11.91
N ASP A 171 12.69 18.83 -13.05
CA ASP A 171 12.80 20.08 -13.79
C ASP A 171 11.46 20.52 -14.41
N LEU A 172 11.43 21.76 -14.88
CA LEU A 172 10.23 22.35 -15.48
C LEU A 172 9.72 21.54 -16.68
N GLU A 173 10.63 20.97 -17.48
CA GLU A 173 10.29 20.24 -18.70
C GLU A 173 9.55 18.93 -18.38
N ILE A 174 10.01 18.18 -17.38
CA ILE A 174 9.30 16.98 -16.89
C ILE A 174 7.93 17.35 -16.31
N ASN A 175 7.82 18.46 -15.58
CA ASN A 175 6.56 18.91 -15.00
C ASN A 175 5.55 19.32 -16.08
N GLU A 176 5.98 20.04 -17.12
CA GLU A 176 5.14 20.40 -18.26
C GLU A 176 4.65 19.16 -19.02
N LEU A 177 5.56 18.21 -19.27
CA LEU A 177 5.25 16.95 -19.94
C LEU A 177 4.29 16.08 -19.10
N TYR A 178 4.49 16.03 -17.79
CA TYR A 178 3.59 15.36 -16.86
C TYR A 178 2.18 15.95 -16.92
N ASN A 179 2.06 17.27 -16.88
CA ASN A 179 0.76 17.97 -16.98
C ASN A 179 0.08 17.68 -18.33
N GLN A 180 0.84 17.61 -19.42
CA GLN A 180 0.30 17.20 -20.72
C GLN A 180 -0.24 15.77 -20.68
N PHE A 181 0.52 14.81 -20.13
CA PHE A 181 0.08 13.43 -20.00
C PHE A 181 -1.18 13.33 -19.13
N CYS A 182 -1.22 14.03 -17.99
CA CYS A 182 -2.41 14.08 -17.14
C CYS A 182 -3.63 14.58 -17.91
N LYS A 183 -3.49 15.69 -18.65
CA LYS A 183 -4.57 16.23 -19.48
C LYS A 183 -5.06 15.22 -20.51
N GLU A 184 -4.14 14.58 -21.24
CA GLU A 184 -4.49 13.60 -22.26
C GLU A 184 -5.11 12.31 -21.70
N LEU A 185 -4.68 11.87 -20.51
CA LEU A 185 -5.20 10.67 -19.86
C LEU A 185 -6.57 10.92 -19.23
N PHE A 186 -6.69 12.00 -18.45
CA PHE A 186 -7.83 12.24 -17.58
C PHE A 186 -8.98 12.94 -18.28
N GLU A 187 -8.73 13.89 -19.19
CA GLU A 187 -9.81 14.65 -19.81
C GLU A 187 -10.77 13.74 -20.59
N GLU A 188 -10.24 12.96 -21.54
CA GLU A 188 -11.03 12.01 -22.32
C GLU A 188 -11.59 10.87 -21.44
N GLY A 189 -10.80 10.41 -20.47
CA GLY A 189 -11.21 9.35 -19.54
C GLY A 189 -12.42 9.75 -18.70
N ARG A 190 -12.41 10.97 -18.13
CA ARG A 190 -13.53 11.51 -17.34
C ARG A 190 -14.78 11.67 -18.17
N GLN A 191 -14.68 12.33 -19.33
CA GLN A 191 -15.82 12.52 -20.23
C GLN A 191 -16.44 11.18 -20.65
N ALA A 192 -15.60 10.16 -20.89
CA ALA A 192 -16.07 8.82 -21.20
C ALA A 192 -16.76 8.15 -20.01
N ILE A 193 -16.25 8.30 -18.78
CA ILE A 193 -16.87 7.74 -17.58
C ILE A 193 -18.20 8.41 -17.27
N GLU A 194 -18.30 9.72 -17.42
CA GLU A 194 -19.56 10.46 -17.26
C GLU A 194 -20.62 10.00 -18.27
N ARG A 195 -20.22 9.75 -19.53
CA ARG A 195 -21.14 9.36 -20.60
C ARG A 195 -21.52 7.88 -20.58
N TYR A 196 -20.59 6.99 -20.27
CA TYR A 196 -20.75 5.54 -20.41
C TYR A 196 -20.64 4.79 -19.07
N GLY A 197 -20.57 5.51 -17.95
CA GLY A 197 -20.31 4.93 -16.63
C GLY A 197 -18.93 4.28 -16.55
N LYS A 198 -18.80 3.25 -15.72
CA LYS A 198 -17.52 2.54 -15.50
C LYS A 198 -16.87 1.98 -16.78
N ASP A 199 -17.64 1.75 -17.84
CA ASP A 199 -17.15 1.19 -19.10
C ASP A 199 -16.35 2.23 -19.91
N GLY A 200 -16.50 3.52 -19.59
CA GLY A 200 -15.68 4.60 -20.13
C GLY A 200 -14.17 4.46 -19.81
N ILE A 201 -13.82 3.67 -18.80
CA ILE A 201 -12.42 3.41 -18.41
C ILE A 201 -11.56 2.86 -19.55
N ILE A 202 -12.17 2.17 -20.50
CA ILE A 202 -11.50 1.57 -21.66
C ILE A 202 -10.74 2.62 -22.48
N ILE A 203 -11.22 3.88 -22.49
CA ILE A 203 -10.55 4.99 -23.19
C ILE A 203 -9.18 5.27 -22.55
N ALA A 204 -9.13 5.42 -21.23
CA ALA A 204 -7.87 5.62 -20.51
C ALA A 204 -6.95 4.40 -20.60
N GLU A 205 -7.48 3.18 -20.48
CA GLU A 205 -6.70 1.93 -20.65
C GLU A 205 -6.06 1.83 -22.05
N ARG A 206 -6.80 2.23 -23.09
CA ARG A 206 -6.30 2.25 -24.47
C ARG A 206 -5.18 3.26 -24.64
N LYS A 207 -5.37 4.48 -24.12
CA LYS A 207 -4.37 5.55 -24.16
C LYS A 207 -3.08 5.12 -23.45
N TRP A 208 -3.21 4.59 -22.24
CA TRP A 208 -2.08 4.04 -21.48
C TRP A 208 -1.34 2.95 -22.26
N THR A 209 -2.07 2.01 -22.85
CA THR A 209 -1.50 0.92 -23.65
C THR A 209 -0.75 1.45 -24.87
N GLN A 210 -1.27 2.48 -25.54
CA GLN A 210 -0.59 3.13 -26.66
C GLN A 210 0.74 3.75 -26.22
N TRP A 211 0.76 4.48 -25.09
CA TRP A 211 1.98 5.04 -24.53
C TRP A 211 3.00 3.95 -24.17
N LEU A 212 2.57 2.88 -23.51
CA LEU A 212 3.46 1.75 -23.22
C LEU A 212 4.05 1.15 -24.49
N ASN A 213 3.25 0.95 -25.53
CA ASN A 213 3.74 0.39 -26.79
C ASN A 213 4.72 1.33 -27.51
N PHE A 214 4.47 2.63 -27.45
CA PHE A 214 5.30 3.64 -28.09
C PHE A 214 6.63 3.86 -27.33
N PHE A 215 6.58 4.01 -26.01
CA PHE A 215 7.73 4.34 -25.16
C PHE A 215 8.48 3.12 -24.59
N SER A 216 8.01 1.88 -24.82
CA SER A 216 8.68 0.65 -24.33
C SER A 216 9.97 0.27 -25.08
N ARG A 217 10.30 0.93 -26.19
CA ARG A 217 11.53 0.64 -26.96
C ARG A 217 12.78 0.91 -26.10
N ARG A 218 13.80 0.05 -26.23
CA ARG A 218 14.99 0.04 -25.37
C ARG A 218 15.82 1.34 -25.39
N LYS A 219 15.64 2.23 -26.36
CA LYS A 219 16.36 3.51 -26.48
C LYS A 219 15.39 4.63 -26.86
N GLY A 220 15.63 5.83 -26.31
CA GLY A 220 14.87 7.05 -26.60
C GLY A 220 13.68 7.26 -25.64
N HIS A 221 13.08 8.45 -25.69
CA HIS A 221 11.92 8.84 -24.89
C HIS A 221 12.13 8.75 -23.36
N GLU A 222 13.30 9.19 -22.88
CA GLU A 222 13.64 9.04 -21.46
C GLU A 222 12.75 9.93 -20.57
N GLN A 223 12.37 11.11 -21.05
CA GLN A 223 11.46 12.02 -20.34
C GLN A 223 10.04 11.42 -20.25
N GLU A 224 9.50 10.90 -21.35
CA GLU A 224 8.17 10.28 -21.38
C GLU A 224 8.14 8.99 -20.55
N LYS A 225 9.22 8.21 -20.56
CA LYS A 225 9.36 7.06 -19.66
C LYS A 225 9.34 7.50 -18.19
N LYS A 226 10.05 8.58 -17.86
CA LYS A 226 10.06 9.15 -16.50
C LYS A 226 8.65 9.58 -16.07
N VAL A 227 7.92 10.28 -16.94
CA VAL A 227 6.52 10.66 -16.69
C VAL A 227 5.60 9.45 -16.52
N LEU A 228 5.75 8.41 -17.35
CA LEU A 228 5.01 7.16 -17.17
C LEU A 228 5.35 6.44 -15.86
N ASP A 229 6.58 6.55 -15.41
CA ASP A 229 7.00 6.00 -14.13
C ASP A 229 6.35 6.77 -12.96
N ILE A 230 6.20 8.11 -13.08
CA ILE A 230 5.49 8.96 -12.08
C ILE A 230 4.02 8.54 -12.01
N LEU A 231 3.34 8.48 -13.15
CA LEU A 231 1.94 8.04 -13.21
C LEU A 231 1.75 6.58 -12.75
N SER A 232 2.74 5.71 -13.03
CA SER A 232 2.73 4.32 -12.54
C SER A 232 2.76 4.24 -11.02
N TYR A 233 3.47 5.17 -10.38
CA TYR A 233 3.44 5.30 -8.93
C TYR A 233 2.10 5.85 -8.44
N GLU A 234 1.54 6.89 -9.06
CA GLU A 234 0.24 7.43 -8.68
C GLU A 234 -0.87 6.39 -8.73
N CYS A 235 -0.82 5.46 -9.69
CA CYS A 235 -1.73 4.31 -9.72
C CYS A 235 -1.67 3.45 -8.44
N ARG A 236 -0.50 3.33 -7.79
CA ARG A 236 -0.36 2.63 -6.51
C ARG A 236 -0.92 3.46 -5.36
N ALA A 237 -0.62 4.75 -5.31
CA ALA A 237 -1.14 5.65 -4.30
C ALA A 237 -2.68 5.70 -4.35
N ALA A 238 -3.24 5.78 -5.56
CA ALA A 238 -4.67 5.65 -5.82
C ALA A 238 -5.29 4.36 -5.24
N PHE A 239 -4.60 3.24 -5.43
CA PHE A 239 -5.02 1.97 -4.84
C PHE A 239 -4.97 1.98 -3.31
N HIS A 240 -3.96 2.61 -2.70
CA HIS A 240 -3.85 2.72 -1.23
C HIS A 240 -4.99 3.55 -0.64
N GLN A 241 -5.42 4.61 -1.32
CA GLN A 241 -6.60 5.38 -0.93
C GLN A 241 -7.87 4.51 -0.96
N CYS A 242 -8.05 3.71 -2.03
CA CYS A 242 -9.15 2.76 -2.11
C CYS A 242 -9.10 1.73 -0.96
N TYR A 243 -7.92 1.18 -0.69
CA TYR A 243 -7.68 0.24 0.41
C TYR A 243 -8.05 0.84 1.77
N SER A 244 -7.56 2.05 2.06
CA SER A 244 -7.84 2.77 3.31
C SER A 244 -9.34 2.99 3.51
N ALA A 245 -10.02 3.48 2.47
CA ALA A 245 -11.47 3.72 2.52
C ALA A 245 -12.27 2.43 2.76
N VAL A 246 -11.84 1.31 2.17
CA VAL A 246 -12.45 0.00 2.44
C VAL A 246 -12.21 -0.42 3.89
N TRP A 247 -10.99 -0.21 4.42
CA TRP A 247 -10.69 -0.52 5.81
C TRP A 247 -11.55 0.28 6.79
N CYS A 248 -11.79 1.57 6.54
CA CYS A 248 -12.69 2.37 7.38
C CYS A 248 -14.07 1.72 7.62
N GLU A 249 -14.62 1.03 6.62
CA GLU A 249 -15.88 0.29 6.75
C GLU A 249 -15.68 -1.12 7.32
N LEU A 250 -14.61 -1.81 6.93
CA LEU A 250 -14.27 -3.13 7.47
C LEU A 250 -14.02 -3.09 8.98
N LEU A 251 -13.40 -2.04 9.52
CA LEU A 251 -13.14 -1.92 10.96
C LEU A 251 -14.45 -2.03 11.75
N ARG A 252 -15.49 -1.32 11.32
CA ARG A 252 -16.82 -1.37 11.96
C ARG A 252 -17.46 -2.75 11.85
N ALA A 253 -17.35 -3.37 10.67
CA ALA A 253 -17.94 -4.69 10.43
C ALA A 253 -17.22 -5.80 11.22
N LEU A 254 -15.89 -5.74 11.29
CA LEU A 254 -15.07 -6.68 12.03
C LEU A 254 -15.24 -6.52 13.54
N ASP A 255 -15.26 -5.28 14.04
CA ASP A 255 -15.58 -4.99 15.43
C ASP A 255 -16.95 -5.55 15.84
N LYS A 256 -18.00 -5.25 15.08
CA LYS A 256 -19.34 -5.81 15.34
C LYS A 256 -19.37 -7.35 15.35
N LYS A 257 -18.56 -7.99 14.50
CA LYS A 257 -18.54 -9.45 14.34
C LYS A 257 -17.70 -10.16 15.41
N TYR A 258 -16.55 -9.60 15.77
CA TYR A 258 -15.56 -10.22 16.65
C TYR A 258 -15.50 -9.58 18.05
N ASN A 259 -16.24 -8.49 18.26
CA ASN A 259 -16.29 -7.70 19.49
C ASN A 259 -14.88 -7.29 19.92
N TRP A 260 -14.24 -6.45 19.09
CA TRP A 260 -12.87 -6.01 19.32
C TRP A 260 -12.78 -5.14 20.57
N SER A 261 -11.63 -5.16 21.23
CA SER A 261 -11.34 -4.15 22.25
C SER A 261 -11.10 -2.79 21.59
N ASP A 262 -11.19 -1.71 22.38
CA ASP A 262 -10.90 -0.35 21.90
C ASP A 262 -9.47 -0.26 21.33
N GLU A 263 -8.52 -0.95 21.94
CA GLU A 263 -7.12 -1.01 21.51
C GLU A 263 -6.94 -1.80 20.21
N GLU A 264 -7.68 -2.91 20.03
CA GLU A 264 -7.68 -3.66 18.77
C GLU A 264 -8.25 -2.81 17.62
N TYR A 265 -9.35 -2.11 17.86
CA TYR A 265 -9.94 -1.19 16.90
C TYR A 265 -8.97 -0.03 16.58
N TYR A 266 -8.37 0.58 17.60
CA TYR A 266 -7.49 1.72 17.45
C TYR A 266 -6.17 1.34 16.74
N PHE A 267 -5.58 0.20 17.08
CA PHE A 267 -4.44 -0.36 16.36
C PHE A 267 -4.75 -0.46 14.87
N HIS A 268 -5.86 -1.10 14.51
CA HIS A 268 -6.22 -1.31 13.11
C HIS A 268 -6.57 -0.02 12.37
N ARG A 269 -7.14 0.96 13.06
CA ARG A 269 -7.35 2.30 12.52
C ARG A 269 -6.01 2.96 12.15
N ILE A 270 -5.05 3.02 13.07
CA ILE A 270 -3.73 3.61 12.79
C ILE A 270 -3.00 2.83 11.69
N TRP A 271 -3.12 1.50 11.69
CA TRP A 271 -2.33 0.63 10.84
C TRP A 271 -2.81 0.59 9.38
N HIS A 272 -4.13 0.59 9.17
CA HIS A 272 -4.74 0.35 7.85
C HIS A 272 -5.34 1.58 7.17
N THR A 273 -5.51 2.69 7.90
CA THR A 273 -6.10 3.90 7.34
C THR A 273 -5.04 4.90 6.90
N GLU A 274 -5.42 5.70 5.93
CA GLU A 274 -4.63 6.77 5.38
C GLU A 274 -4.47 7.90 6.40
N LEU A 275 -3.23 8.30 6.69
CA LEU A 275 -2.93 9.39 7.61
C LEU A 275 -2.52 10.67 6.86
N ARG A 276 -3.35 11.10 5.92
CA ARG A 276 -3.06 12.28 5.09
C ARG A 276 -3.10 13.57 5.91
N LEU A 277 -2.15 14.48 5.67
CA LEU A 277 -2.24 15.86 6.13
C LEU A 277 -3.30 16.62 5.32
N PRO A 278 -4.27 17.30 5.95
CA PRO A 278 -5.10 18.27 5.25
C PRO A 278 -4.18 19.34 4.65
N SER A 279 -4.25 19.54 3.33
CA SER A 279 -3.57 20.64 2.64
C SER A 279 -4.62 21.51 1.96
N ASP A 280 -4.52 22.81 2.17
CA ASP A 280 -5.33 23.81 1.46
C ASP A 280 -4.82 24.05 0.03
N ARG A 281 -3.69 23.42 -0.34
CA ARG A 281 -3.05 23.49 -1.65
C ARG A 281 -2.92 22.09 -2.23
N PRO A 282 -3.92 21.63 -3.01
CA PRO A 282 -3.93 20.31 -3.62
C PRO A 282 -2.65 20.06 -4.42
N GLU A 283 -2.22 21.03 -5.23
CA GLU A 283 -0.97 21.00 -6.02
C GLU A 283 0.30 20.73 -5.20
N GLU A 284 0.40 21.22 -3.95
CA GLU A 284 1.52 20.90 -3.05
C GLU A 284 1.34 19.52 -2.40
N SER A 285 0.10 19.04 -2.32
CA SER A 285 -0.25 17.72 -1.79
C SER A 285 -0.10 16.56 -2.80
N TYR A 286 -0.09 16.82 -4.11
CA TYR A 286 0.04 15.74 -5.11
C TYR A 286 1.49 15.24 -5.29
N PHE A 287 2.49 15.92 -4.71
CA PHE A 287 3.93 15.64 -4.94
C PHE A 287 4.67 14.98 -3.77
N HIS A 288 4.00 14.18 -2.93
CA HIS A 288 4.68 13.54 -1.79
C HIS A 288 4.55 12.01 -1.84
N LEU A 289 5.67 11.32 -1.57
CA LEU A 289 5.69 9.86 -1.40
C LEU A 289 4.64 9.39 -0.41
N PHE A 290 4.35 10.25 0.57
CA PHE A 290 3.48 9.95 1.70
C PHE A 290 2.13 10.67 1.76
N HIS A 291 1.57 11.14 0.64
CA HIS A 291 0.14 11.51 0.59
C HIS A 291 -0.78 10.28 0.54
N GLY A 292 -0.60 9.41 1.54
CA GLY A 292 -1.56 8.39 1.87
C GLY A 292 -1.04 7.12 2.52
N HIS A 293 -0.10 7.24 3.47
CA HIS A 293 0.52 6.04 4.02
C HIS A 293 -0.44 5.25 4.86
N VAL A 294 -0.57 4.02 4.42
CA VAL A 294 -1.05 2.91 5.20
C VAL A 294 0.17 2.22 5.74
N PHE A 295 0.45 2.38 7.05
CA PHE A 295 1.60 1.74 7.68
C PHE A 295 1.62 0.23 7.41
N GLY A 296 0.45 -0.41 7.43
CA GLY A 296 0.30 -1.84 7.15
C GLY A 296 0.71 -2.31 5.76
N LEU A 297 0.90 -1.39 4.80
CA LEU A 297 1.39 -1.72 3.47
C LEU A 297 2.88 -1.42 3.27
N HIS A 298 3.54 -0.73 4.22
CA HIS A 298 4.95 -0.37 4.12
C HIS A 298 5.86 -1.38 4.87
N PRO A 299 6.78 -2.09 4.19
CA PRO A 299 7.78 -2.98 4.76
C PRO A 299 8.60 -2.41 5.92
N ALA A 300 9.00 -1.13 5.89
CA ALA A 300 9.72 -0.55 7.03
C ALA A 300 8.86 -0.54 8.31
N ALA A 301 7.54 -0.33 8.18
CA ALA A 301 6.62 -0.41 9.31
C ALA A 301 6.44 -1.86 9.78
N ALA A 302 6.41 -2.83 8.85
CA ALA A 302 6.39 -4.25 9.20
C ALA A 302 7.66 -4.70 9.95
N ASP A 303 8.83 -4.18 9.56
CA ASP A 303 10.09 -4.42 10.27
C ASP A 303 10.11 -3.70 11.63
N PHE A 304 9.60 -2.47 11.72
CA PHE A 304 9.41 -1.73 12.98
C PHE A 304 8.62 -2.54 14.02
N ILE A 305 7.42 -3.03 13.68
CA ILE A 305 6.62 -3.86 14.62
C ILE A 305 7.16 -5.28 14.82
N SER A 306 8.18 -5.69 14.07
CA SER A 306 8.89 -6.95 14.31
C SER A 306 9.97 -6.82 15.39
N THR A 307 10.32 -5.59 15.80
CA THR A 307 11.23 -5.31 16.90
C THR A 307 10.50 -5.30 18.24
N GLN A 308 11.21 -5.54 19.34
CA GLN A 308 10.63 -5.44 20.68
C GLN A 308 10.25 -3.99 20.98
N THR A 309 11.19 -3.06 20.77
CA THR A 309 11.01 -1.64 21.04
C THR A 309 9.86 -1.04 20.22
N GLY A 310 9.77 -1.36 18.93
CA GLY A 310 8.69 -0.89 18.07
C GLY A 310 7.33 -1.44 18.49
N ALA A 311 7.25 -2.72 18.91
CA ALA A 311 6.00 -3.28 19.43
C ALA A 311 5.57 -2.64 20.76
N GLU A 312 6.52 -2.33 21.65
CA GLU A 312 6.26 -1.59 22.89
C GLU A 312 5.80 -0.16 22.62
N MET A 313 6.42 0.55 21.66
CA MET A 313 6.00 1.90 21.25
C MET A 313 4.56 1.90 20.73
N VAL A 314 4.17 0.91 19.93
CA VAL A 314 2.76 0.73 19.53
C VAL A 314 1.89 0.54 20.76
N GLY A 315 2.30 -0.33 21.70
CA GLY A 315 1.59 -0.53 22.97
C GLY A 315 1.38 0.78 23.74
N ASP A 316 2.40 1.63 23.83
CA ASP A 316 2.31 2.93 24.50
C ASP A 316 1.30 3.87 23.79
N VAL A 317 1.20 3.83 22.46
CA VAL A 317 0.14 4.55 21.71
C VAL A 317 -1.25 4.02 22.04
N LEU A 318 -1.39 2.71 22.20
CA LEU A 318 -2.70 2.08 22.47
C LEU A 318 -3.26 2.42 23.86
N LYS A 319 -2.42 2.82 24.82
CA LYS A 319 -2.88 3.28 26.14
C LYS A 319 -3.72 4.57 26.07
N GLY A 320 -3.53 5.39 25.03
CA GLY A 320 -4.37 6.55 24.75
C GLY A 320 -4.34 7.68 25.79
N GLU A 321 -3.25 7.80 26.55
CA GLU A 321 -3.14 8.79 27.64
C GLU A 321 -2.92 10.23 27.12
N ASP A 322 -2.10 10.40 26.07
CA ASP A 322 -1.86 11.67 25.38
C ASP A 322 -1.23 11.46 23.97
N ASP A 323 -0.84 12.56 23.30
CA ASP A 323 -0.23 12.53 21.96
C ASP A 323 1.26 12.15 21.96
N GLN A 324 1.94 12.15 23.12
CA GLN A 324 3.39 11.97 23.21
C GLN A 324 3.84 10.59 22.73
N PRO A 325 3.22 9.46 23.13
CA PRO A 325 3.53 8.14 22.59
C PRO A 325 3.43 8.09 21.06
N PHE A 326 2.44 8.77 20.49
CA PHE A 326 2.26 8.79 19.03
C PHE A 326 3.41 9.53 18.35
N ARG A 327 3.85 10.66 18.89
CA ARG A 327 5.03 11.40 18.39
C ARG A 327 6.33 10.59 18.49
N ARG A 328 6.49 9.79 19.55
CA ARG A 328 7.62 8.86 19.69
C ARG A 328 7.55 7.72 18.68
N MET A 329 6.37 7.16 18.46
CA MET A 329 6.16 6.13 17.43
C MET A 329 6.49 6.67 16.03
N LEU A 330 6.13 7.93 15.72
CA LEU A 330 6.49 8.56 14.45
C LEU A 330 7.99 8.70 14.26
N HIS A 331 8.69 9.13 15.31
CA HIS A 331 10.14 9.17 15.29
C HIS A 331 10.73 7.77 15.06
N GLY A 332 10.23 6.75 15.77
CA GLY A 332 10.66 5.36 15.60
C GLY A 332 10.39 4.83 14.18
N LEU A 333 9.25 5.16 13.58
CA LEU A 333 8.94 4.81 12.19
C LEU A 333 9.89 5.50 11.21
N LEU A 334 10.27 6.76 11.44
CA LEU A 334 11.27 7.47 10.63
C LEU A 334 12.63 6.74 10.70
N VAL A 335 13.05 6.31 11.89
CA VAL A 335 14.28 5.52 12.07
C VAL A 335 14.22 4.21 11.28
N ALA A 336 13.09 3.50 11.33
CA ALA A 336 12.89 2.28 10.56
C ALA A 336 12.90 2.53 9.04
N ILE A 337 12.38 3.67 8.60
CA ILE A 337 12.40 4.10 7.20
C ILE A 337 13.82 4.37 6.71
N HIS A 338 14.65 5.08 7.49
CA HIS A 338 16.06 5.28 7.17
C HIS A 338 16.84 3.95 7.13
N ALA A 339 16.67 3.10 8.14
CA ALA A 339 17.33 1.79 8.17
C ALA A 339 16.91 0.91 6.97
N TYR A 340 15.65 1.02 6.53
CA TYR A 340 15.15 0.36 5.34
C TYR A 340 15.82 0.90 4.06
N GLN A 341 15.96 2.22 3.93
CA GLN A 341 16.65 2.86 2.81
C GLN A 341 18.11 2.42 2.73
N ASP A 342 18.87 2.52 3.82
CA ASP A 342 20.29 2.17 3.87
C ASP A 342 20.54 0.73 3.41
N ARG A 343 19.71 -0.20 3.92
CA ARG A 343 19.77 -1.61 3.53
C ARG A 343 19.50 -1.82 2.05
N ARG A 344 18.60 -1.03 1.47
CA ARG A 344 18.29 -1.10 0.03
C ARG A 344 19.42 -0.53 -0.81
N GLU A 345 20.00 0.60 -0.42
CA GLU A 345 21.13 1.22 -1.12
C GLU A 345 22.33 0.27 -1.14
N THR A 346 22.65 -0.33 0.01
CA THR A 346 23.68 -1.38 0.11
C THR A 346 23.39 -2.52 -0.87
N TYR A 347 22.15 -3.01 -0.95
CA TYR A 347 21.79 -4.06 -1.90
C TYR A 347 21.96 -3.65 -3.37
N ALA A 348 21.59 -2.42 -3.71
CA ALA A 348 21.73 -1.90 -5.06
C ALA A 348 23.21 -1.83 -5.45
N ASP A 349 24.08 -1.38 -4.54
CA ASP A 349 25.51 -1.27 -4.77
C ASP A 349 26.21 -2.62 -4.83
N SER A 350 25.87 -3.58 -3.95
CA SER A 350 26.39 -4.95 -4.05
C SER A 350 26.03 -5.58 -5.40
N ARG A 351 24.84 -5.29 -5.95
CA ARG A 351 24.44 -5.77 -7.29
C ARG A 351 25.23 -5.12 -8.42
N ARG A 352 25.46 -3.81 -8.36
CA ARG A 352 26.28 -3.08 -9.34
C ARG A 352 27.70 -3.65 -9.37
N ASN A 353 28.30 -3.86 -8.20
CA ASN A 353 29.64 -4.42 -8.04
C ASN A 353 29.74 -5.90 -8.47
N ALA A 354 28.67 -6.68 -8.28
CA ALA A 354 28.63 -8.07 -8.76
C ALA A 354 28.55 -8.15 -10.30
N SER A 355 27.86 -7.21 -10.96
CA SER A 355 27.75 -7.16 -12.42
C SER A 355 29.00 -6.63 -13.14
N SER A 356 29.92 -5.99 -12.42
CA SER A 356 31.17 -5.46 -12.96
C SER A 356 32.38 -6.40 -12.81
N LYS A 357 32.19 -7.63 -12.29
CA LYS A 357 33.26 -8.63 -12.28
C LYS A 357 33.55 -9.10 -13.71
N PRO A 358 34.81 -9.06 -14.19
CA PRO A 358 35.15 -9.60 -15.50
C PRO A 358 34.78 -11.08 -15.55
N VAL A 359 34.09 -11.48 -16.61
CA VAL A 359 33.98 -12.88 -16.99
C VAL A 359 35.37 -13.28 -17.48
N PHE A 360 36.14 -13.94 -16.62
CA PHE A 360 37.42 -14.54 -16.98
C PHE A 360 37.21 -15.88 -17.66
#